data_AF-A0A1Q5ZYI2-F1
#
_entry.id   AF-A0A1Q5ZYI2-F1
#
_cell.length_a   1.000
_cell.length_b   1.000
_cell.length_c   1.000
_cell.angle_alpha   90.00
_cell.angle_beta   90.00
_cell.angle_gamma   90.00
#
_symmetry.space_group_name_H-M   'P 1'
#
loop_
_entity.id
_entity.type
_entity.pdbx_description
1 polymer ?
#
loop_
_entity_poly.entity_id
_entity_poly.type
_entity_poly.pdbx_seq_one_letter_code
_entity_poly.pdbx_strand_id
1 'polypeptide(L)'
;MNFTTDLFISYAHIDDEALIANQKGWITDFHRALDIRLAQLLGRRPVIWRDPALQGNHVFDKQIIDQFSNVAIMISILTPRYVKSEWCVREVNEFYDACQQNIGFNIHNKSRIFKIIKTPVRIEQHPEKIHNVLGYEFYNTDPATGRIKELSQSFGQHIETAYWDKLDDLAHDICAFLESVENPAEQSGKQTIAAPTGKKEQDKIFLSESSYDTQEFRDSLKRELQDYGYQVYPDKQLPLMALPLSESIGQYLDNSSLSIHLIGENYGIVPEGAQKSIVEIQNDVASAHSSATNMPRLIWVPENCEPVDDRQVSFIDKLSRGRDGVTGADLIQGNLEEFKSIVIDKLNSIKQKQETKKADPEPDEITTKIVYLICDMLDMDAIKPLEDYLFDNGYEVVIPIFDGEESDIREDHIENLKACKAAIIFYSNANELWLRSKMRDFMKISGYGRTDPLALKGVFIAQPDNASKQRFRTLEAEVINGMQSFPEEQLKKLLSRI
;
A
#
# COMPACT_ATOMS: atom_id res chain seq x y z
N MET A 1 -23.05 -24.12 -2.04
CA MET A 1 -23.61 -24.83 -0.87
C MET A 1 -24.04 -23.76 0.11
N ASN A 2 -25.23 -23.86 0.70
CA ASN A 2 -25.73 -22.81 1.58
C ASN A 2 -25.59 -23.26 3.03
N PHE A 3 -24.78 -22.54 3.81
CA PHE A 3 -24.76 -22.65 5.26
C PHE A 3 -26.07 -22.10 5.81
N THR A 4 -26.64 -22.72 6.86
CA THR A 4 -27.87 -22.21 7.49
C THR A 4 -27.57 -21.11 8.50
N THR A 5 -26.32 -21.02 8.96
CA THR A 5 -25.84 -20.04 9.93
C THR A 5 -24.66 -19.30 9.32
N ASP A 6 -24.75 -17.98 9.25
CA ASP A 6 -23.69 -17.16 8.68
C ASP A 6 -22.49 -17.10 9.65
N LEU A 7 -22.76 -16.79 10.92
CA LEU A 7 -21.72 -16.58 11.92
C LEU A 7 -22.01 -17.34 13.22
N PHE A 8 -20.99 -17.95 13.79
CA PHE A 8 -20.96 -18.37 15.19
C PHE A 8 -19.98 -17.51 15.99
N ILE A 9 -20.40 -16.91 17.11
CA ILE A 9 -19.53 -16.13 17.99
C ILE A 9 -19.14 -16.98 19.22
N SER A 10 -17.88 -17.38 19.26
CA SER A 10 -17.25 -18.03 20.41
C SER A 10 -16.57 -17.01 21.31
N TYR A 11 -16.84 -17.09 22.61
CA TYR A 11 -16.33 -16.21 23.64
C TYR A 11 -16.37 -16.90 25.01
N ALA A 12 -15.62 -16.41 26.00
CA ALA A 12 -15.81 -16.85 27.37
C ALA A 12 -16.91 -16.04 28.05
N HIS A 13 -17.88 -16.72 28.69
CA HIS A 13 -19.08 -16.05 29.22
C HIS A 13 -18.82 -14.88 30.17
N ILE A 14 -17.77 -14.97 31.01
CA ILE A 14 -17.39 -13.86 31.92
C ILE A 14 -17.08 -12.56 31.16
N ASP A 15 -16.67 -12.65 29.90
CA ASP A 15 -16.31 -11.50 29.08
C ASP A 15 -17.54 -10.72 28.57
N ASP A 16 -18.75 -11.29 28.76
CA ASP A 16 -20.05 -10.65 28.54
C ASP A 16 -20.72 -10.20 29.85
N GLU A 17 -20.06 -10.31 31.00
CA GLU A 17 -20.56 -9.71 32.22
C GLU A 17 -20.22 -8.21 32.23
N ALA A 18 -21.22 -7.37 32.45
CA ALA A 18 -21.03 -5.93 32.56
C ALA A 18 -20.48 -5.55 33.95
N LEU A 19 -19.50 -4.66 33.98
CA LEU A 19 -18.96 -4.12 35.24
C LEU A 19 -19.97 -3.25 36.00
N ILE A 20 -20.92 -2.64 35.29
CA ILE A 20 -21.97 -1.80 35.85
C ILE A 20 -23.30 -2.55 35.77
N ALA A 21 -24.01 -2.61 36.90
CA ALA A 21 -25.33 -3.22 36.97
C ALA A 21 -26.31 -2.57 35.96
N ASN A 22 -27.13 -3.39 35.32
CA ASN A 22 -28.10 -3.01 34.27
C ASN A 22 -27.49 -2.52 32.95
N GLN A 23 -26.18 -2.68 32.73
CA GLN A 23 -25.58 -2.55 31.41
C GLN A 23 -25.46 -3.91 30.73
N LYS A 24 -25.40 -3.89 29.40
CA LYS A 24 -25.10 -5.07 28.59
C LYS A 24 -23.60 -5.32 28.62
N GLY A 25 -23.22 -6.58 28.46
CA GLY A 25 -21.82 -6.94 28.31
C GLY A 25 -21.27 -6.59 26.93
N TRP A 26 -19.94 -6.61 26.84
CA TRP A 26 -19.23 -6.27 25.62
C TRP A 26 -19.64 -7.17 24.44
N ILE A 27 -19.82 -8.48 24.69
CA ILE A 27 -20.15 -9.44 23.63
C ILE A 27 -21.57 -9.22 23.12
N THR A 28 -22.50 -8.89 24.02
CA THR A 28 -23.88 -8.55 23.68
C THR A 28 -23.95 -7.31 22.82
N ASP A 29 -23.20 -6.26 23.18
CA ASP A 29 -23.17 -5.02 22.41
C ASP A 29 -22.45 -5.19 21.07
N PHE A 30 -21.37 -5.97 21.03
CA PHE A 30 -20.66 -6.36 19.82
C PHE A 30 -21.55 -7.14 18.86
N HIS A 31 -22.23 -8.19 19.32
CA HIS A 31 -23.16 -8.98 18.50
C HIS A 31 -24.23 -8.07 17.88
N ARG A 32 -24.90 -7.24 18.70
CA ARG A 32 -25.93 -6.32 18.20
C ARG A 32 -25.40 -5.38 17.11
N ALA A 33 -24.23 -4.81 17.34
CA ALA A 33 -23.62 -3.86 16.41
C ALA A 33 -23.24 -4.55 15.09
N LEU A 34 -22.61 -5.72 15.18
CA LEU A 34 -22.22 -6.51 14.02
C LEU A 34 -23.44 -6.99 13.21
N ASP A 35 -24.50 -7.46 13.88
CA ASP A 35 -25.77 -7.86 13.24
C ASP A 35 -26.37 -6.72 12.40
N ILE A 36 -26.45 -5.52 12.99
CA ILE A 36 -26.98 -4.34 12.31
C ILE A 36 -26.10 -3.98 11.11
N ARG A 37 -24.77 -3.92 11.31
CA ARG A 37 -23.85 -3.48 10.26
C ARG A 37 -23.78 -4.48 9.11
N LEU A 38 -23.64 -5.77 9.39
CA LEU A 38 -23.68 -6.81 8.36
C LEU A 38 -24.99 -6.81 7.59
N ALA A 39 -26.11 -6.55 8.26
CA ALA A 39 -27.39 -6.47 7.56
C ALA A 39 -27.51 -5.27 6.62
N GLN A 40 -26.82 -4.17 6.92
CA GLN A 40 -26.73 -3.03 6.01
C GLN A 40 -25.88 -3.38 4.78
N LEU A 41 -24.77 -4.12 4.96
CA LEU A 41 -23.86 -4.49 3.88
C LEU A 41 -24.44 -5.60 2.99
N LEU A 42 -24.95 -6.68 3.59
CA LEU A 42 -25.49 -7.85 2.89
C LEU A 42 -26.87 -7.61 2.24
N GLY A 43 -27.57 -6.55 2.63
CA GLY A 43 -28.97 -6.31 2.23
C GLY A 43 -29.99 -7.31 2.81
N ARG A 44 -29.54 -8.24 3.67
CA ARG A 44 -30.36 -9.19 4.44
C ARG A 44 -29.85 -9.28 5.88
N ARG A 45 -30.72 -9.59 6.84
CA ARG A 45 -30.26 -9.88 8.21
C ARG A 45 -29.42 -11.16 8.22
N PRO A 46 -28.19 -11.13 8.77
CA PRO A 46 -27.39 -12.34 8.93
C PRO A 46 -27.98 -13.25 10.01
N VAL A 47 -27.74 -14.55 9.91
CA VAL A 47 -28.04 -15.52 10.97
C VAL A 47 -26.80 -15.66 11.84
N ILE A 48 -26.76 -14.89 12.93
CA ILE A 48 -25.67 -14.93 13.91
C ILE A 48 -26.13 -15.73 15.12
N TRP A 49 -25.33 -16.72 15.48
CA TRP A 49 -25.54 -17.55 16.66
C TRP A 49 -24.40 -17.37 17.66
N ARG A 50 -24.74 -17.37 18.94
CA ARG A 50 -23.81 -17.40 20.08
C ARG A 50 -24.48 -18.14 21.23
N ASP A 51 -23.71 -18.74 22.13
CA ASP A 51 -24.26 -19.40 23.31
C ASP A 51 -24.48 -18.40 24.48
N PRO A 52 -25.72 -18.12 24.91
CA PRO A 52 -25.98 -17.14 25.95
C PRO A 52 -25.94 -17.69 27.39
N ALA A 53 -25.78 -19.00 27.66
CA ALA A 53 -25.86 -19.47 29.06
C ALA A 53 -25.15 -20.80 29.40
N LEU A 54 -24.23 -20.74 30.37
CA LEU A 54 -23.86 -21.86 31.22
C LEU A 54 -25.05 -22.24 32.15
N GLN A 55 -25.80 -23.27 31.81
CA GLN A 55 -26.42 -24.12 32.82
C GLN A 55 -25.60 -25.40 32.95
N GLY A 56 -24.76 -25.45 33.98
CA GLY A 56 -23.91 -26.58 34.30
C GLY A 56 -24.69 -27.90 34.30
N ASN A 57 -24.07 -28.92 33.69
CA ASN A 57 -24.52 -30.31 33.49
C ASN A 57 -25.38 -30.67 32.27
N HIS A 58 -25.53 -29.82 31.26
CA HIS A 58 -26.14 -30.26 30.00
C HIS A 58 -25.11 -30.70 28.95
N VAL A 59 -25.40 -31.81 28.28
CA VAL A 59 -24.68 -32.35 27.10
C VAL A 59 -24.96 -31.44 25.88
N PHE A 60 -24.54 -30.18 25.94
CA PHE A 60 -24.63 -29.21 24.83
C PHE A 60 -23.50 -29.40 23.80
N ASP A 61 -22.45 -30.15 24.16
CA ASP A 61 -21.24 -30.43 23.38
C ASP A 61 -21.50 -30.96 21.99
N LYS A 62 -22.34 -31.99 21.86
CA LYS A 62 -22.61 -32.56 20.53
C LYS A 62 -23.47 -31.62 19.70
N GLN A 63 -24.47 -30.98 20.30
CA GLN A 63 -25.40 -30.14 19.55
C GLN A 63 -24.71 -28.91 18.91
N ILE A 64 -23.71 -28.34 19.58
CA ILE A 64 -22.91 -27.22 19.06
C ILE A 64 -21.98 -27.71 17.94
N ILE A 65 -21.23 -28.79 18.20
CA ILE A 65 -20.27 -29.34 17.23
C ILE A 65 -20.99 -29.87 15.97
N ASP A 66 -22.13 -30.54 16.13
CA ASP A 66 -22.93 -31.06 15.03
C ASP A 66 -23.42 -29.93 14.10
N GLN A 67 -23.61 -28.72 14.65
CA GLN A 67 -24.03 -27.54 13.89
C GLN A 67 -22.88 -26.84 13.15
N PHE A 68 -21.61 -27.04 13.52
CA PHE A 68 -20.47 -26.39 12.86
C PHE A 68 -20.36 -26.71 11.37
N SER A 69 -20.85 -27.88 10.94
CA SER A 69 -20.97 -28.24 9.53
C SER A 69 -21.84 -27.25 8.73
N ASN A 70 -22.78 -26.57 9.39
CA ASN A 70 -23.75 -25.63 8.83
C ASN A 70 -23.41 -24.15 9.10
N VAL A 71 -22.24 -23.86 9.69
CA VAL A 71 -21.77 -22.50 10.01
C VAL A 71 -20.76 -22.04 8.97
N ALA A 72 -20.98 -20.87 8.35
CA ALA A 72 -20.04 -20.33 7.35
C ALA A 72 -18.75 -19.80 8.01
N ILE A 73 -18.88 -18.95 9.03
CA ILE A 73 -17.77 -18.28 9.72
C ILE A 73 -17.86 -18.50 11.23
N MET A 74 -16.72 -18.69 11.88
CA MET A 74 -16.58 -18.61 13.34
C MET A 74 -15.83 -17.34 13.71
N ILE A 75 -16.38 -16.56 14.64
CA ILE A 75 -15.71 -15.46 15.31
C ILE A 75 -15.17 -15.97 16.64
N SER A 76 -13.86 -15.84 16.87
CA SER A 76 -13.21 -16.19 18.14
C SER A 76 -12.79 -14.92 18.87
N ILE A 77 -13.43 -14.61 20.01
CA ILE A 77 -13.14 -13.41 20.81
C ILE A 77 -12.13 -13.75 21.91
N LEU A 78 -10.87 -13.46 21.65
CA LEU A 78 -9.75 -13.78 22.52
C LEU A 78 -9.61 -12.77 23.66
N THR A 79 -9.52 -13.35 24.86
CA THR A 79 -9.21 -12.72 26.15
C THR A 79 -8.35 -13.68 26.97
N PRO A 80 -7.74 -13.23 28.08
CA PRO A 80 -7.11 -14.11 29.05
C PRO A 80 -8.01 -15.25 29.56
N ARG A 81 -9.33 -15.03 29.64
CA ARG A 81 -10.27 -16.09 30.03
C ARG A 81 -10.51 -17.08 28.89
N TYR A 82 -10.66 -16.60 27.66
CA TYR A 82 -10.89 -17.43 26.47
C TYR A 82 -9.81 -18.50 26.31
N VAL A 83 -8.54 -18.11 26.33
CA VAL A 83 -7.41 -19.04 26.13
C VAL A 83 -7.24 -20.04 27.28
N LYS A 84 -7.79 -19.75 28.46
CA LYS A 84 -7.82 -20.66 29.62
C LYS A 84 -9.09 -21.50 29.70
N SER A 85 -10.00 -21.33 28.75
CA SER A 85 -11.24 -22.09 28.65
C SER A 85 -11.01 -23.30 27.75
N GLU A 86 -10.94 -24.50 28.32
CA GLU A 86 -10.83 -25.74 27.55
C GLU A 86 -11.95 -25.84 26.52
N TRP A 87 -13.13 -25.30 26.86
CA TRP A 87 -14.27 -25.22 25.98
C TRP A 87 -14.01 -24.37 24.73
N CYS A 88 -13.61 -23.11 24.89
CA CYS A 88 -13.39 -22.20 23.77
C CYS A 88 -12.27 -22.71 22.86
N VAL A 89 -11.22 -23.31 23.43
CA VAL A 89 -10.13 -23.93 22.67
C VAL A 89 -10.64 -25.15 21.88
N ARG A 90 -11.51 -25.97 22.49
CA ARG A 90 -12.14 -27.10 21.83
C ARG A 90 -13.03 -26.67 20.67
N GLU A 91 -13.86 -25.63 20.85
CA GLU A 91 -14.70 -25.10 19.76
C GLU A 91 -13.88 -24.73 18.52
N VAL A 92 -12.73 -24.08 18.70
CA VAL A 92 -11.82 -23.73 17.59
C VAL A 92 -11.32 -24.98 16.86
N ASN A 93 -10.92 -26.01 17.61
CA ASN A 93 -10.43 -27.26 17.03
C ASN A 93 -11.53 -28.01 16.27
N GLU A 94 -12.71 -28.15 16.88
CA GLU A 94 -13.84 -28.86 16.28
C GLU A 94 -14.39 -28.11 15.04
N PHE A 95 -14.43 -26.78 15.06
CA PHE A 95 -14.78 -25.98 13.89
C PHE A 95 -13.74 -26.12 12.78
N TYR A 96 -12.45 -26.11 13.12
CA TYR A 96 -11.37 -26.35 12.17
C TYR A 96 -11.51 -27.72 11.49
N ASP A 97 -11.80 -28.76 12.26
CA ASP A 97 -11.98 -30.12 11.74
C ASP A 97 -13.25 -30.24 10.89
N ALA A 98 -14.36 -29.60 11.30
CA ALA A 98 -15.58 -29.50 10.50
C ALA A 98 -15.33 -28.77 9.16
N CYS A 99 -14.45 -27.77 9.15
CA CYS A 99 -14.05 -27.08 7.91
C CYS A 99 -13.29 -28.01 6.94
N GLN A 100 -12.54 -29.00 7.43
CA GLN A 100 -11.85 -29.94 6.55
C GLN A 100 -12.81 -30.89 5.82
N GLN A 101 -14.04 -31.03 6.32
CA GLN A 101 -15.07 -31.93 5.76
C GLN A 101 -16.03 -31.23 4.79
N ASN A 102 -15.89 -29.92 4.57
CA ASN A 102 -16.74 -29.14 3.66
C ASN A 102 -15.91 -28.36 2.64
N ILE A 103 -16.07 -27.03 2.54
CA ILE A 103 -15.38 -26.18 1.57
C ILE A 103 -13.94 -25.81 1.99
N GLY A 104 -13.41 -26.42 3.03
CA GLY A 104 -12.08 -26.15 3.56
C GLY A 104 -12.08 -25.07 4.64
N PHE A 105 -10.97 -25.01 5.38
CA PHE A 105 -10.72 -23.98 6.40
C PHE A 105 -10.33 -22.63 5.80
N ASN A 106 -9.60 -22.66 4.69
CA ASN A 106 -9.17 -21.49 3.94
C ASN A 106 -9.87 -21.47 2.58
N ILE A 107 -10.49 -20.34 2.25
CA ILE A 107 -11.11 -20.09 0.95
C ILE A 107 -10.45 -18.86 0.37
N HIS A 108 -9.86 -18.98 -0.82
CA HIS A 108 -9.13 -17.86 -1.46
C HIS A 108 -8.12 -17.17 -0.52
N ASN A 109 -7.38 -17.98 0.26
CA ASN A 109 -6.42 -17.51 1.27
C ASN A 109 -7.01 -16.71 2.46
N LYS A 110 -8.34 -16.71 2.63
CA LYS A 110 -9.02 -16.18 3.82
C LYS A 110 -9.49 -17.31 4.73
N SER A 111 -9.21 -17.19 6.02
CA SER A 111 -9.63 -18.14 7.06
C SER A 111 -11.12 -18.01 7.36
N ARG A 112 -11.78 -19.15 7.61
CA ARG A 112 -13.16 -19.19 8.13
C ARG A 112 -13.28 -18.86 9.61
N ILE A 113 -12.16 -18.79 10.32
CA ILE A 113 -12.11 -18.21 11.66
C ILE A 113 -11.63 -16.77 11.57
N PHE A 114 -12.45 -15.85 12.07
CA PHE A 114 -12.12 -14.45 12.27
C PHE A 114 -11.74 -14.25 13.74
N LYS A 115 -10.48 -13.90 13.98
CA LYS A 115 -9.93 -13.75 15.32
C LYS A 115 -10.12 -12.30 15.78
N ILE A 116 -10.77 -12.09 16.92
CA ILE A 116 -10.94 -10.79 17.54
C ILE A 116 -10.13 -10.79 18.83
N ILE A 117 -9.22 -9.82 18.99
CA ILE A 117 -8.43 -9.68 20.21
C ILE A 117 -9.06 -8.56 21.03
N LYS A 118 -9.95 -8.93 21.97
CA LYS A 118 -10.58 -7.97 22.89
C LYS A 118 -9.58 -7.53 23.96
N THR A 119 -8.82 -8.49 24.50
CA THR A 119 -7.76 -8.23 25.47
C THR A 119 -6.52 -9.02 25.04
N PRO A 120 -5.35 -8.38 24.85
CA PRO A 120 -4.18 -9.04 24.28
C PRO A 120 -3.69 -10.16 25.19
N VAL A 121 -3.38 -11.30 24.56
CA VAL A 121 -2.79 -12.48 25.16
C VAL A 121 -1.61 -12.92 24.31
N ARG A 122 -0.57 -13.46 24.96
CA ARG A 122 0.64 -13.88 24.25
C ARG A 122 0.31 -14.96 23.21
N ILE A 123 0.97 -14.91 22.06
CA ILE A 123 0.65 -15.74 20.90
C ILE A 123 0.73 -17.24 21.21
N GLU A 124 1.65 -17.64 22.09
CA GLU A 124 1.83 -19.05 22.48
C GLU A 124 0.63 -19.60 23.28
N GLN A 125 -0.21 -18.71 23.81
CA GLN A 125 -1.44 -19.06 24.52
C GLN A 125 -2.66 -19.10 23.59
N HIS A 126 -2.55 -18.62 22.35
CA HIS A 126 -3.67 -18.70 21.40
C HIS A 126 -3.95 -20.19 21.07
N PRO A 127 -5.15 -20.55 20.60
CA PRO A 127 -5.38 -21.90 20.08
C PRO A 127 -4.51 -22.17 18.84
N GLU A 128 -3.81 -23.31 18.83
CA GLU A 128 -2.78 -23.65 17.83
C GLU A 128 -3.27 -23.51 16.38
N LYS A 129 -4.51 -23.95 16.09
CA LYS A 129 -5.11 -23.89 14.76
C LYS A 129 -5.28 -22.47 14.19
N ILE A 130 -5.28 -21.45 15.04
CA ILE A 130 -5.50 -20.05 14.66
C ILE A 130 -4.34 -19.12 15.06
N HIS A 131 -3.18 -19.68 15.41
CA HIS A 131 -1.94 -18.91 15.63
C HIS A 131 -1.64 -18.00 14.43
N ASN A 132 -1.71 -18.58 13.23
CA ASN A 132 -1.35 -17.91 11.97
C ASN A 132 -2.48 -17.08 11.34
N VAL A 133 -3.64 -16.98 12.00
CA VAL A 133 -4.76 -16.15 11.54
C VAL A 133 -4.55 -14.73 12.07
N LEU A 134 -4.69 -13.72 11.20
CA LEU A 134 -4.63 -12.31 11.63
C LEU A 134 -5.81 -11.97 12.57
N GLY A 135 -5.54 -11.14 13.57
CA GLY A 135 -6.54 -10.70 14.54
C GLY A 135 -7.00 -9.26 14.32
N TYR A 136 -8.28 -9.00 14.55
CA TYR A 136 -8.82 -7.65 14.70
C TYR A 136 -8.61 -7.21 16.15
N GLU A 137 -7.77 -6.19 16.36
CA GLU A 137 -7.45 -5.68 17.69
C GLU A 137 -8.53 -4.70 18.15
N PHE A 138 -9.30 -5.12 19.15
CA PHE A 138 -10.32 -4.29 19.81
C PHE A 138 -9.78 -3.72 21.13
N TYR A 139 -8.53 -3.26 21.10
CA TYR A 139 -7.88 -2.59 22.21
C TYR A 139 -6.81 -1.62 21.70
N ASN A 140 -6.51 -0.60 22.50
CA ASN A 140 -5.39 0.29 22.29
C ASN A 140 -4.39 0.14 23.44
N THR A 141 -3.10 0.31 23.13
CA THR A 141 -2.05 0.39 24.15
C THR A 141 -1.68 1.85 24.35
N ASP A 142 -1.88 2.37 25.55
CA ASP A 142 -1.51 3.73 25.90
C ASP A 142 0.03 3.88 25.81
N PRO A 143 0.57 4.72 24.89
CA PRO A 143 2.01 4.77 24.64
C PRO A 143 2.83 5.24 25.84
N ALA A 144 2.25 6.08 26.68
CA ALA A 144 2.93 6.65 27.84
C ALA A 144 2.97 5.68 29.03
N THR A 145 1.95 4.84 29.18
CA THR A 145 1.78 3.98 30.37
C THR A 145 1.88 2.49 30.08
N GLY A 146 1.86 2.08 28.82
CA GLY A 146 1.77 0.68 28.39
C GLY A 146 0.46 0.00 28.79
N ARG A 147 -0.53 0.75 29.27
CA ARG A 147 -1.81 0.19 29.73
C ARG A 147 -2.71 -0.12 28.55
N ILE A 148 -3.27 -1.32 28.56
CA ILE A 148 -4.28 -1.75 27.62
C ILE A 148 -5.61 -1.08 27.95
N LYS A 149 -6.26 -0.52 26.93
CA LYS A 149 -7.62 0.01 26.99
C LYS A 149 -8.46 -0.71 25.94
N GLU A 150 -9.44 -1.49 26.39
CA GLU A 150 -10.37 -2.18 25.49
C GLU A 150 -11.27 -1.17 24.77
N LEU A 151 -11.49 -1.38 23.48
CA LEU A 151 -12.42 -0.56 22.70
C LEU A 151 -13.86 -0.94 23.08
N SER A 152 -14.72 0.06 23.26
CA SER A 152 -16.12 -0.16 23.65
C SER A 152 -17.01 0.99 23.19
N GLN A 153 -18.33 0.73 23.13
CA GLN A 153 -19.34 1.71 22.71
C GLN A 153 -19.62 2.81 23.74
N SER A 154 -19.00 2.79 24.93
CA SER A 154 -19.50 3.54 26.10
C SER A 154 -18.50 4.52 26.72
N PHE A 155 -17.25 4.59 26.24
CA PHE A 155 -16.18 5.29 26.95
C PHE A 155 -15.46 6.34 26.11
N GLY A 156 -16.01 7.55 26.00
CA GLY A 156 -15.32 8.71 25.42
C GLY A 156 -15.21 8.67 23.89
N GLN A 157 -15.30 9.86 23.28
CA GLN A 157 -15.52 10.01 21.83
C GLN A 157 -14.45 9.30 20.97
N HIS A 158 -13.17 9.31 21.37
CA HIS A 158 -12.10 8.68 20.60
C HIS A 158 -12.09 7.14 20.64
N ILE A 159 -12.40 6.53 21.79
CA ILE A 159 -12.45 5.05 21.91
C ILE A 159 -13.68 4.51 21.19
N GLU A 160 -14.78 5.29 21.23
CA GLU A 160 -16.00 4.98 20.50
C GLU A 160 -15.75 4.98 18.99
N THR A 161 -15.12 6.03 18.43
CA THR A 161 -14.78 6.06 17.00
C THR A 161 -13.92 4.87 16.59
N ALA A 162 -12.81 4.60 17.31
CA ALA A 162 -11.93 3.48 17.00
C ALA A 162 -12.64 2.12 17.07
N TYR A 163 -13.59 1.95 18.01
CA TYR A 163 -14.43 0.76 18.08
C TYR A 163 -15.28 0.59 16.82
N TRP A 164 -15.93 1.66 16.37
CA TRP A 164 -16.80 1.64 15.20
C TRP A 164 -16.00 1.39 13.92
N ASP A 165 -14.81 1.97 13.79
CA ASP A 165 -13.93 1.73 12.65
C ASP A 165 -13.51 0.25 12.59
N LYS A 166 -13.03 -0.33 13.71
CA LYS A 166 -12.66 -1.75 13.75
C LYS A 166 -13.83 -2.70 13.51
N LEU A 167 -15.03 -2.34 13.98
CA LEU A 167 -16.24 -3.10 13.71
C LEU A 167 -16.61 -3.04 12.22
N ASP A 168 -16.46 -1.87 11.60
CA ASP A 168 -16.75 -1.67 10.19
C ASP A 168 -15.83 -2.51 9.31
N ASP A 169 -14.53 -2.55 9.63
CA ASP A 169 -13.53 -3.39 8.95
C ASP A 169 -13.91 -4.85 8.98
N LEU A 170 -14.20 -5.33 10.19
CA LEU A 170 -14.61 -6.70 10.42
C LEU A 170 -15.87 -7.04 9.64
N ALA A 171 -16.85 -6.13 9.63
CA ALA A 171 -18.11 -6.35 8.93
C ALA A 171 -17.92 -6.43 7.41
N HIS A 172 -17.09 -5.56 6.82
CA HIS A 172 -16.77 -5.61 5.39
C HIS A 172 -16.04 -6.91 5.01
N ASP A 173 -15.04 -7.31 5.79
CA ASP A 173 -14.29 -8.54 5.51
C ASP A 173 -15.16 -9.80 5.63
N ILE A 174 -16.06 -9.84 6.62
CA ILE A 174 -17.05 -10.90 6.78
C ILE A 174 -18.04 -10.90 5.61
N CYS A 175 -18.52 -9.73 5.20
CA CYS A 175 -19.44 -9.59 4.06
C CYS A 175 -18.82 -10.14 2.78
N ALA A 176 -17.62 -9.67 2.43
CA ALA A 176 -16.87 -10.14 1.27
C ALA A 176 -16.60 -11.65 1.33
N PHE A 177 -16.34 -12.19 2.52
CA PHE A 177 -16.17 -13.63 2.70
C PHE A 177 -17.48 -14.39 2.42
N LEU A 178 -18.59 -13.99 3.04
CA LEU A 178 -19.90 -14.64 2.85
C LEU A 178 -20.35 -14.61 1.39
N GLU A 179 -20.19 -13.46 0.72
CA GLU A 179 -20.50 -13.32 -0.71
C GLU A 179 -19.66 -14.28 -1.58
N SER A 180 -18.37 -14.44 -1.26
CA SER A 180 -17.49 -15.37 -1.99
C SER A 180 -17.93 -16.84 -1.84
N VAL A 181 -18.58 -17.18 -0.73
CA VAL A 181 -19.09 -18.53 -0.43
C VAL A 181 -20.46 -18.78 -1.06
N GLU A 182 -21.35 -17.78 -1.05
CA GLU A 182 -22.71 -17.89 -1.59
C GLU A 182 -22.74 -17.85 -3.12
N ASN A 183 -21.87 -17.04 -3.72
CA ASN A 183 -21.82 -16.80 -5.16
C ASN A 183 -20.48 -17.24 -5.77
N PRO A 184 -20.12 -18.54 -5.71
CA PRO A 184 -18.88 -19.02 -6.33
C PRO A 184 -18.87 -18.85 -7.85
N ALA A 185 -20.03 -18.55 -8.47
CA ALA A 185 -20.19 -18.33 -9.91
C ALA A 185 -20.32 -16.85 -10.32
N GLU A 186 -20.75 -15.91 -9.46
CA GLU A 186 -21.01 -14.51 -9.87
C GLU A 186 -19.76 -13.62 -9.89
N GLN A 187 -18.63 -14.04 -9.29
CA GLN A 187 -17.33 -13.42 -9.58
C GLN A 187 -16.82 -13.71 -11.00
N SER A 188 -17.52 -14.55 -11.77
CA SER A 188 -17.29 -14.74 -13.22
C SER A 188 -18.22 -13.88 -14.09
N GLY A 189 -19.16 -13.10 -13.51
CA GLY A 189 -20.40 -12.72 -14.21
C GLY A 189 -20.77 -11.24 -14.32
N LYS A 190 -20.14 -10.28 -13.63
CA LYS A 190 -20.49 -8.86 -13.80
C LYS A 190 -19.30 -7.97 -14.16
N GLN A 191 -19.29 -7.66 -15.46
CA GLN A 191 -18.58 -6.59 -16.19
C GLN A 191 -17.12 -6.82 -16.56
N THR A 192 -16.98 -7.69 -17.56
CA THR A 192 -16.22 -7.48 -18.80
C THR A 192 -15.78 -6.03 -19.08
N ILE A 193 -14.48 -5.76 -18.90
CA ILE A 193 -13.62 -5.45 -20.05
C ILE A 193 -12.89 -6.77 -20.35
N ALA A 194 -12.89 -7.18 -21.61
CA ALA A 194 -12.58 -8.55 -22.06
C ALA A 194 -11.38 -9.21 -21.34
N ALA A 195 -11.62 -10.37 -20.73
CA ALA A 195 -10.56 -11.25 -20.25
C ALA A 195 -10.06 -12.12 -21.43
N PRO A 196 -8.76 -12.12 -21.75
CA PRO A 196 -8.16 -13.27 -22.40
C PRO A 196 -8.16 -14.43 -21.40
N THR A 197 -8.57 -15.60 -21.85
CA THR A 197 -8.53 -16.87 -21.13
C THR A 197 -7.13 -17.18 -20.60
N GLY A 198 -6.96 -17.07 -19.29
CA GLY A 198 -5.81 -17.52 -18.52
C GLY A 198 -6.06 -17.20 -17.05
N LYS A 199 -5.79 -18.13 -16.12
CA LYS A 199 -5.83 -17.83 -14.67
C LYS A 199 -4.97 -16.58 -14.40
N LYS A 200 -5.58 -15.41 -14.18
CA LYS A 200 -4.84 -14.24 -13.70
C LYS A 200 -4.46 -14.54 -12.25
N GLU A 201 -3.17 -14.77 -12.00
CA GLU A 201 -2.62 -14.71 -10.65
C GLU A 201 -3.06 -13.37 -10.03
N GLN A 202 -3.63 -13.40 -8.82
CA GLN A 202 -3.92 -12.16 -8.10
C GLN A 202 -2.58 -11.47 -7.84
N ASP A 203 -2.45 -10.23 -8.31
CA ASP A 203 -1.26 -9.43 -8.07
C ASP A 203 -1.09 -9.20 -6.56
N LYS A 204 0.11 -9.49 -6.07
CA LYS A 204 0.46 -9.47 -4.66
C LYS A 204 1.23 -8.21 -4.32
N ILE A 205 0.88 -7.55 -3.23
CA ILE A 205 1.49 -6.31 -2.77
C ILE A 205 2.06 -6.53 -1.38
N PHE A 206 3.30 -6.13 -1.16
CA PHE A 206 3.85 -6.03 0.19
C PHE A 206 3.50 -4.68 0.77
N LEU A 207 2.71 -4.66 1.84
CA LEU A 207 2.38 -3.49 2.65
C LEU A 207 3.01 -3.68 4.04
N SER A 208 4.10 -2.97 4.30
CA SER A 208 4.89 -3.17 5.52
C SER A 208 4.05 -2.97 6.78
N GLU A 209 4.33 -3.73 7.85
CA GLU A 209 3.82 -3.40 9.19
C GLU A 209 4.25 -1.99 9.58
N SER A 210 3.36 -1.25 10.25
CA SER A 210 3.55 0.17 10.57
C SER A 210 3.69 0.38 12.08
N SER A 211 4.07 1.60 12.46
CA SER A 211 3.96 2.03 13.86
C SER A 211 2.50 2.30 14.23
N TYR A 212 2.21 2.38 15.53
CA TYR A 212 0.86 2.56 16.06
C TYR A 212 0.13 3.79 15.48
N ASP A 213 0.84 4.91 15.35
CA ASP A 213 0.34 6.18 14.84
C ASP A 213 -0.03 6.17 13.35
N THR A 214 0.45 5.18 12.59
CA THR A 214 0.11 5.01 11.16
C THR A 214 -0.72 3.76 10.89
N GLN A 215 -1.17 3.06 11.94
CA GLN A 215 -1.89 1.80 11.83
C GLN A 215 -3.27 1.97 11.16
N GLU A 216 -4.03 3.02 11.51
CA GLU A 216 -5.32 3.32 10.87
C GLU A 216 -5.15 3.63 9.37
N PHE A 217 -4.10 4.37 9.01
CA PHE A 217 -3.79 4.67 7.62
C PHE A 217 -3.41 3.41 6.83
N ARG A 218 -2.63 2.53 7.45
CA ARG A 218 -2.27 1.23 6.87
C ARG A 218 -3.49 0.36 6.66
N ASP A 219 -4.37 0.26 7.66
CA ASP A 219 -5.59 -0.56 7.57
C ASP A 219 -6.55 -0.03 6.51
N SER A 220 -6.68 1.31 6.39
CA SER A 220 -7.46 1.95 5.33
C SER A 220 -6.91 1.64 3.93
N LEU A 221 -5.59 1.79 3.72
CA LEU A 221 -4.95 1.46 2.45
C LEU A 221 -5.04 -0.03 2.13
N LYS A 222 -4.88 -0.89 3.13
CA LYS A 222 -5.01 -2.35 2.97
C LYS A 222 -6.40 -2.71 2.44
N ARG A 223 -7.46 -2.15 3.04
CA ARG A 223 -8.85 -2.38 2.60
C ARG A 223 -9.04 -1.99 1.14
N GLU A 224 -8.60 -0.79 0.79
CA GLU A 224 -8.71 -0.29 -0.58
C GLU A 224 -7.98 -1.21 -1.58
N LEU A 225 -6.73 -1.62 -1.28
CA LEU A 225 -6.00 -2.57 -2.13
C LEU A 225 -6.71 -3.92 -2.26
N GLN A 226 -7.33 -4.41 -1.20
CA GLN A 226 -8.10 -5.66 -1.25
C GLN A 226 -9.38 -5.50 -2.07
N ASP A 227 -10.06 -4.34 -1.99
CA ASP A 227 -11.23 -4.01 -2.80
C ASP A 227 -10.88 -3.94 -4.30
N TYR A 228 -9.67 -3.48 -4.64
CA TYR A 228 -9.11 -3.53 -6.00
C TYR A 228 -8.63 -4.93 -6.43
N GLY A 229 -8.79 -5.95 -5.58
CA GLY A 229 -8.50 -7.35 -5.88
C GLY A 229 -7.04 -7.76 -5.71
N TYR A 230 -6.22 -6.96 -5.03
CA TYR A 230 -4.83 -7.30 -4.72
C TYR A 230 -4.74 -8.18 -3.47
N GLN A 231 -3.81 -9.14 -3.48
CA GLN A 231 -3.45 -9.88 -2.27
C GLN A 231 -2.40 -9.09 -1.49
N VAL A 232 -2.72 -8.67 -0.26
CA VAL A 232 -1.82 -7.87 0.56
C VAL A 232 -1.03 -8.75 1.54
N TYR A 233 0.29 -8.63 1.50
CA TYR A 233 1.24 -9.20 2.45
C TYR A 233 1.80 -8.13 3.39
N PRO A 234 2.34 -8.50 4.57
CA PRO A 234 2.30 -9.85 5.13
C PRO A 234 0.87 -10.26 5.51
N ASP A 235 0.52 -11.52 5.24
CA ASP A 235 -0.80 -12.09 5.56
C ASP A 235 -0.78 -12.91 6.86
N LYS A 236 0.38 -12.95 7.53
CA LYS A 236 0.62 -13.56 8.84
C LYS A 236 1.45 -12.62 9.69
N GLN A 237 1.38 -12.77 11.00
CA GLN A 237 2.18 -12.00 11.93
C GLN A 237 3.67 -12.23 11.71
N LEU A 238 4.44 -11.13 11.68
CA LEU A 238 5.88 -11.19 11.50
C LEU A 238 6.60 -11.67 12.77
N PRO A 239 7.68 -12.47 12.65
CA PRO A 239 8.47 -12.89 13.81
C PRO A 239 9.10 -11.70 14.54
N LEU A 240 9.24 -11.81 15.87
CA LEU A 240 9.89 -10.78 16.71
C LEU A 240 11.37 -11.06 16.98
N MET A 241 12.02 -11.88 16.14
CA MET A 241 13.46 -12.17 16.19
C MET A 241 14.10 -11.72 14.88
N ALA A 242 15.27 -11.08 14.95
CA ALA A 242 15.88 -10.39 13.81
C ALA A 242 16.06 -11.26 12.55
N LEU A 243 16.67 -12.44 12.67
CA LEU A 243 16.94 -13.31 11.52
C LEU A 243 15.64 -13.89 10.89
N PRO A 244 14.74 -14.55 11.64
CA PRO A 244 13.47 -15.03 11.09
C PRO A 244 12.58 -13.92 10.51
N LEU A 245 12.64 -12.71 11.09
CA LEU A 245 11.93 -11.55 10.58
C LEU A 245 12.41 -11.19 9.17
N SER A 246 13.72 -11.01 8.99
CA SER A 246 14.29 -10.65 7.69
C SER A 246 14.03 -11.72 6.62
N GLU A 247 14.12 -13.00 6.97
CA GLU A 247 13.79 -14.11 6.07
C GLU A 247 12.31 -14.09 5.65
N SER A 248 11.40 -13.88 6.61
CA SER A 248 9.95 -13.80 6.33
C SER A 248 9.62 -12.61 5.43
N ILE A 249 10.21 -11.45 5.68
CA ILE A 249 10.04 -10.26 4.84
C ILE A 249 10.53 -10.55 3.42
N GLY A 250 11.72 -11.15 3.27
CA GLY A 250 12.26 -11.53 1.95
C GLY A 250 11.31 -12.42 1.16
N GLN A 251 10.72 -13.43 1.80
CA GLN A 251 9.74 -14.32 1.16
C GLN A 251 8.49 -13.59 0.66
N TYR A 252 7.97 -12.63 1.44
CA TYR A 252 6.84 -11.83 0.99
C TYR A 252 7.21 -10.91 -0.18
N LEU A 253 8.39 -10.29 -0.14
CA LEU A 253 8.89 -9.43 -1.21
C LEU A 253 9.12 -10.20 -2.51
N ASP A 254 9.68 -11.42 -2.45
CA ASP A 254 9.87 -12.30 -3.61
C ASP A 254 8.56 -12.62 -4.34
N ASN A 255 7.45 -12.58 -3.61
CA ASN A 255 6.13 -12.88 -4.14
C ASN A 255 5.30 -11.61 -4.42
N SER A 256 5.87 -10.42 -4.34
CA SER A 256 5.15 -9.15 -4.48
C SER A 256 5.61 -8.36 -5.71
N SER A 257 4.69 -7.62 -6.33
CA SER A 257 4.97 -6.74 -7.48
C SER A 257 5.26 -5.29 -7.08
N LEU A 258 4.87 -4.90 -5.88
CA LEU A 258 5.07 -3.56 -5.30
C LEU A 258 5.29 -3.70 -3.79
N SER A 259 6.17 -2.88 -3.24
CA SER A 259 6.39 -2.77 -1.79
C SER A 259 6.05 -1.36 -1.29
N ILE A 260 5.20 -1.27 -0.28
CA ILE A 260 4.65 -0.03 0.28
C ILE A 260 5.03 0.07 1.74
N HIS A 261 5.57 1.21 2.16
CA HIS A 261 5.96 1.48 3.55
C HIS A 261 5.32 2.75 4.07
N LEU A 262 4.68 2.67 5.24
CA LEU A 262 4.13 3.83 5.95
C LEU A 262 5.02 4.13 7.15
N ILE A 263 5.62 5.32 7.17
CA ILE A 263 6.60 5.73 8.18
C ILE A 263 6.00 6.89 8.98
N GLY A 264 5.75 6.64 10.26
CA GLY A 264 5.15 7.61 11.19
C GLY A 264 6.13 8.29 12.13
N GLU A 265 5.61 8.90 13.19
CA GLU A 265 6.36 9.62 14.22
C GLU A 265 7.04 8.68 15.22
N ASN A 266 6.50 7.48 15.42
CA ASN A 266 7.05 6.52 16.37
C ASN A 266 8.06 5.57 15.72
N TYR A 267 9.14 5.27 16.45
CA TYR A 267 10.17 4.34 15.97
C TYR A 267 9.66 2.91 15.78
N GLY A 268 8.72 2.47 16.62
CA GLY A 268 8.14 1.13 16.60
C GLY A 268 8.93 0.09 17.41
N ILE A 269 8.50 -1.17 17.30
CA ILE A 269 9.05 -2.30 18.06
C ILE A 269 10.44 -2.68 17.52
N VAL A 270 11.40 -2.92 18.41
CA VAL A 270 12.71 -3.49 18.07
C VAL A 270 12.68 -4.99 18.37
N PRO A 271 12.87 -5.87 17.37
CA PRO A 271 12.85 -7.31 17.58
C PRO A 271 14.11 -7.79 18.32
N GLU A 272 14.01 -8.94 18.95
CA GLU A 272 15.13 -9.55 19.67
C GLU A 272 16.32 -9.81 18.73
N GLY A 273 17.52 -9.42 19.18
CA GLY A 273 18.75 -9.56 18.40
C GLY A 273 18.98 -8.44 17.37
N ALA A 274 18.12 -7.42 17.30
CA ALA A 274 18.31 -6.24 16.45
C ALA A 274 18.53 -4.95 17.25
N GLN A 275 19.02 -3.91 16.56
CA GLN A 275 19.08 -2.53 17.06
C GLN A 275 18.08 -1.62 16.33
N LYS A 276 17.52 -2.10 15.21
CA LYS A 276 16.59 -1.37 14.35
C LYS A 276 15.16 -1.82 14.60
N SER A 277 14.19 -0.93 14.43
CA SER A 277 12.79 -1.31 14.54
C SER A 277 12.34 -2.22 13.39
N ILE A 278 11.22 -2.92 13.56
CA ILE A 278 10.60 -3.72 12.51
C ILE A 278 10.31 -2.86 11.27
N VAL A 279 9.90 -1.59 11.46
CA VAL A 279 9.65 -0.65 10.36
C VAL A 279 10.94 -0.36 9.57
N GLU A 280 12.03 -0.03 10.25
CA GLU A 280 13.34 0.23 9.60
C GLU A 280 13.91 -1.04 8.95
N ILE A 281 13.79 -2.21 9.60
CA ILE A 281 14.24 -3.50 9.05
C ILE A 281 13.47 -3.85 7.77
N GLN A 282 12.14 -3.70 7.77
CA GLN A 282 11.33 -3.94 6.56
C GLN A 282 11.78 -3.02 5.42
N ASN A 283 12.04 -1.74 5.70
CA ASN A 283 12.53 -0.79 4.72
C ASN A 283 13.91 -1.21 4.15
N ASP A 284 14.84 -1.59 5.01
CA ASP A 284 16.19 -2.02 4.61
C ASP A 284 16.15 -3.27 3.73
N VAL A 285 15.38 -4.28 4.14
CA VAL A 285 15.24 -5.54 3.38
C VAL A 285 14.58 -5.27 2.03
N ALA A 286 13.52 -4.44 2.00
CA ALA A 286 12.88 -4.05 0.75
C ALA A 286 13.82 -3.24 -0.17
N SER A 287 14.65 -2.36 0.39
CA SER A 287 15.65 -1.59 -0.37
C SER A 287 16.71 -2.50 -0.98
N ALA A 288 17.23 -3.47 -0.22
CA ALA A 288 18.18 -4.44 -0.72
C ALA A 288 17.56 -5.34 -1.81
N HIS A 289 16.31 -5.78 -1.60
CA HIS A 289 15.56 -6.56 -2.58
C HIS A 289 15.34 -5.80 -3.88
N SER A 290 14.87 -4.56 -3.79
CA SER A 290 14.70 -3.69 -4.95
C SER A 290 16.00 -3.41 -5.69
N SER A 291 17.12 -3.28 -5.00
CA SER A 291 18.44 -3.18 -5.65
C SER A 291 18.79 -4.40 -6.50
N ALA A 292 18.28 -5.59 -6.16
CA ALA A 292 18.55 -6.84 -6.87
C ALA A 292 17.52 -7.15 -7.96
N THR A 293 16.25 -6.81 -7.74
CA THR A 293 15.12 -7.21 -8.60
C THR A 293 14.51 -6.05 -9.38
N ASN A 294 14.93 -4.81 -9.09
CA ASN A 294 14.32 -3.57 -9.56
C ASN A 294 12.82 -3.47 -9.21
N MET A 295 12.40 -4.11 -8.12
CA MET A 295 11.03 -4.04 -7.62
C MET A 295 10.69 -2.59 -7.23
N PRO A 296 9.56 -2.03 -7.69
CA PRO A 296 9.14 -0.70 -7.32
C PRO A 296 8.76 -0.64 -5.84
N ARG A 297 9.06 0.50 -5.21
CA ARG A 297 8.72 0.76 -3.82
C ARG A 297 8.06 2.13 -3.66
N LEU A 298 7.19 2.25 -2.68
CA LEU A 298 6.60 3.51 -2.24
C LEU A 298 6.84 3.65 -0.74
N ILE A 299 7.30 4.82 -0.31
CA ILE A 299 7.47 5.17 1.10
C ILE A 299 6.65 6.42 1.36
N TRP A 300 5.74 6.35 2.32
CA TRP A 300 4.90 7.48 2.72
C TRP A 300 5.28 7.98 4.10
N VAL A 301 5.34 9.31 4.23
CA VAL A 301 5.54 10.04 5.48
C VAL A 301 4.44 11.11 5.61
N PRO A 302 3.76 11.25 6.76
CA PRO A 302 2.79 12.31 6.97
C PRO A 302 3.41 13.71 6.82
N GLU A 303 2.64 14.68 6.27
CA GLU A 303 3.09 16.08 6.11
C GLU A 303 3.58 16.73 7.39
N ASN A 304 2.97 16.41 8.54
CA ASN A 304 3.27 17.00 9.84
C ASN A 304 3.96 16.00 10.79
N CYS A 305 4.76 15.07 10.24
CA CYS A 305 5.46 14.09 11.04
C CYS A 305 6.57 14.75 11.89
N GLU A 306 6.34 14.87 13.21
CA GLU A 306 7.30 15.44 14.17
C GLU A 306 7.83 14.36 15.14
N PRO A 307 8.77 13.49 14.70
CA PRO A 307 9.31 12.44 15.55
C PRO A 307 10.11 13.03 16.72
N VAL A 308 9.89 12.48 17.92
CA VAL A 308 10.60 12.89 19.15
C VAL A 308 11.76 11.94 19.50
N ASP A 309 11.67 10.66 19.10
CA ASP A 309 12.73 9.68 19.34
C ASP A 309 13.92 9.91 18.38
N ASP A 310 15.12 10.08 18.93
CA ASP A 310 16.35 10.35 18.16
C ASP A 310 16.62 9.33 17.05
N ARG A 311 16.24 8.05 17.25
CA ARG A 311 16.41 7.00 16.25
C ARG A 311 15.44 7.19 15.09
N GLN A 312 14.20 7.57 15.39
CA GLN A 312 13.19 7.85 14.35
C GLN A 312 13.52 9.12 13.59
N VAL A 313 13.95 10.18 14.28
CA VAL A 313 14.49 11.40 13.64
C VAL A 313 15.61 11.02 12.69
N SER A 314 16.59 10.23 13.15
CA SER A 314 17.70 9.78 12.31
C SER A 314 17.25 8.94 11.10
N PHE A 315 16.26 8.07 11.28
CA PHE A 315 15.73 7.23 10.22
C PHE A 315 15.02 8.07 9.14
N ILE A 316 14.11 8.96 9.53
CA ILE A 316 13.41 9.86 8.59
C ILE A 316 14.42 10.79 7.89
N ASP A 317 15.41 11.33 8.60
CA ASP A 317 16.47 12.16 8.01
C ASP A 317 17.27 11.41 6.94
N LYS A 318 17.53 10.11 7.13
CA LYS A 318 18.22 9.27 6.12
C LYS A 318 17.37 9.11 4.87
N LEU A 319 16.07 8.86 5.03
CA LEU A 319 15.12 8.73 3.92
C LEU A 319 15.02 10.05 3.14
N SER A 320 14.80 11.18 3.83
CA SER A 320 14.67 12.51 3.21
C SER A 320 15.93 12.99 2.48
N ARG A 321 17.11 12.56 2.92
CA ARG A 321 18.40 12.89 2.27
C ARG A 321 18.77 11.94 1.12
N GLY A 322 17.95 10.94 0.84
CA GLY A 322 18.12 10.03 -0.30
C GLY A 322 19.39 9.17 -0.25
N ARG A 323 19.88 8.80 0.95
CA ARG A 323 21.11 8.01 1.11
C ARG A 323 20.83 6.50 1.13
N ASP A 324 20.52 5.97 2.31
CA ASP A 324 20.38 4.54 2.56
C ASP A 324 18.88 4.20 2.73
N GLY A 325 18.46 3.05 2.20
CA GLY A 325 17.10 2.54 2.39
C GLY A 325 16.03 3.07 1.40
N VAL A 326 16.39 3.98 0.50
CA VAL A 326 15.48 4.57 -0.51
C VAL A 326 15.63 3.96 -1.92
N THR A 327 16.49 2.95 -2.10
CA THR A 327 16.72 2.35 -3.42
C THR A 327 15.42 1.82 -3.99
N GLY A 328 15.08 2.26 -5.22
CA GLY A 328 13.85 1.90 -5.93
C GLY A 328 12.56 2.42 -5.30
N ALA A 329 12.64 3.32 -4.32
CA ALA A 329 11.49 3.91 -3.64
C ALA A 329 11.18 5.33 -4.10
N ASP A 330 9.90 5.59 -4.36
CA ASP A 330 9.37 6.95 -4.38
C ASP A 330 9.01 7.34 -2.94
N LEU A 331 9.62 8.41 -2.43
CA LEU A 331 9.31 8.98 -1.12
C LEU A 331 8.24 10.07 -1.28
N ILE A 332 7.05 9.83 -0.71
CA ILE A 332 5.91 10.73 -0.74
C ILE A 332 5.74 11.30 0.67
N GLN A 333 5.81 12.62 0.78
CA GLN A 333 5.35 13.33 1.97
C GLN A 333 4.03 14.01 1.63
N GLY A 334 2.95 13.63 2.31
CA GLY A 334 1.61 14.01 1.89
C GLY A 334 0.52 13.60 2.87
N ASN A 335 -0.72 13.94 2.56
CA ASN A 335 -1.90 13.33 3.17
C ASN A 335 -2.15 11.91 2.62
N LEU A 336 -2.98 11.13 3.31
CA LEU A 336 -3.23 9.72 2.94
C LEU A 336 -3.99 9.56 1.62
N GLU A 337 -4.97 10.41 1.33
CA GLU A 337 -5.82 10.27 0.14
C GLU A 337 -5.03 10.51 -1.15
N GLU A 338 -4.13 11.50 -1.14
CA GLU A 338 -3.18 11.70 -2.23
C GLU A 338 -2.25 10.50 -2.39
N PHE A 339 -1.77 9.93 -1.27
CA PHE A 339 -0.92 8.76 -1.31
C PHE A 339 -1.63 7.53 -1.88
N LYS A 340 -2.90 7.29 -1.53
CA LYS A 340 -3.73 6.23 -2.11
C LYS A 340 -3.83 6.35 -3.62
N SER A 341 -4.10 7.56 -4.13
CA SER A 341 -4.13 7.81 -5.58
C SER A 341 -2.79 7.43 -6.24
N ILE A 342 -1.67 7.85 -5.65
CA ILE A 342 -0.33 7.51 -6.15
C ILE A 342 -0.09 5.99 -6.16
N VAL A 343 -0.54 5.27 -5.13
CA VAL A 343 -0.44 3.81 -5.07
C VAL A 343 -1.19 3.16 -6.23
N ILE A 344 -2.44 3.58 -6.48
CA ILE A 344 -3.28 3.04 -7.56
C ILE A 344 -2.67 3.34 -8.93
N ASP A 345 -2.21 4.58 -9.15
CA ASP A 345 -1.56 4.97 -10.41
C ASP A 345 -0.29 4.15 -10.66
N LYS A 346 0.52 3.92 -9.62
CA LYS A 346 1.71 3.07 -9.70
C LYS A 346 1.34 1.65 -10.08
N LEU A 347 0.33 1.07 -9.45
CA LEU A 347 -0.13 -0.30 -9.74
C LEU A 347 -0.67 -0.44 -11.17
N ASN A 348 -1.45 0.54 -11.64
CA ASN A 348 -1.93 0.58 -13.02
C ASN A 348 -0.78 0.65 -14.02
N SER A 349 0.25 1.46 -13.74
CA SER A 349 1.44 1.54 -14.58
C SER A 349 2.23 0.22 -14.64
N ILE A 350 2.27 -0.54 -13.54
CA ILE A 350 2.93 -1.85 -13.47
C ILE A 350 2.15 -2.86 -14.33
N LYS A 351 0.81 -2.89 -14.21
CA LYS A 351 -0.05 -3.76 -15.01
C LYS A 351 0.10 -3.49 -16.51
N GLN A 352 0.06 -2.23 -16.93
CA GLN A 352 0.25 -1.86 -18.33
C GLN A 352 1.62 -2.31 -18.88
N LYS A 353 2.70 -2.17 -18.09
CA LYS A 353 4.06 -2.65 -18.47
C LYS A 353 4.15 -4.18 -18.55
N GLN A 354 3.38 -4.92 -17.76
CA GLN A 354 3.36 -6.38 -17.80
C GLN A 354 2.52 -6.92 -18.97
N GLU A 355 1.42 -6.24 -19.32
CA GLU A 355 0.58 -6.61 -20.46
C GLU A 355 1.26 -6.30 -21.80
N THR A 356 2.01 -5.20 -21.90
CA THR A 356 2.86 -4.89 -23.08
C THR A 356 4.06 -5.84 -23.23
N LYS A 357 4.61 -6.39 -22.14
CA LYS A 357 5.67 -7.42 -22.22
C LYS A 357 5.17 -8.82 -22.63
N LYS A 358 3.87 -9.10 -22.50
CA LYS A 358 3.27 -10.41 -22.89
C LYS A 358 2.78 -10.45 -24.34
N ALA A 359 2.66 -9.30 -24.99
CA ALA A 359 2.32 -9.19 -26.40
C ALA A 359 3.55 -8.66 -27.15
N ASP A 360 4.47 -9.56 -27.53
CA ASP A 360 5.13 -9.49 -28.83
C ASP A 360 5.97 -10.77 -29.12
N PRO A 361 5.95 -11.29 -30.37
CA PRO A 361 7.10 -11.98 -30.92
C PRO A 361 8.24 -10.98 -31.20
N GLU A 362 9.46 -11.47 -31.08
CA GLU A 362 10.76 -10.79 -31.18
C GLU A 362 11.01 -9.99 -32.50
N PRO A 363 12.12 -9.21 -32.58
CA PRO A 363 12.13 -7.75 -32.67
C PRO A 363 12.44 -7.23 -34.08
N ASP A 364 12.00 -6.00 -34.37
CA ASP A 364 12.69 -5.15 -35.34
C ASP A 364 12.78 -3.71 -34.82
N GLU A 365 14.02 -3.23 -34.76
CA GLU A 365 14.43 -1.88 -34.36
C GLU A 365 13.88 -0.82 -35.33
N ILE A 366 13.00 0.06 -34.85
CA ILE A 366 13.13 1.52 -35.00
C ILE A 366 12.53 2.16 -33.74
N THR A 367 13.28 2.26 -32.65
CA THR A 367 12.87 3.17 -31.57
C THR A 367 13.23 4.58 -31.99
N THR A 368 12.28 5.35 -32.51
CA THR A 368 12.44 6.77 -32.81
C THR A 368 12.92 7.48 -31.53
N LYS A 369 14.10 8.12 -31.57
CA LYS A 369 14.72 8.75 -30.40
C LYS A 369 14.07 10.11 -30.15
N ILE A 370 13.06 10.16 -29.29
CA ILE A 370 12.34 11.39 -28.95
C ILE A 370 13.23 12.31 -28.09
N VAL A 371 13.34 13.58 -28.46
CA VAL A 371 13.97 14.66 -27.68
C VAL A 371 12.91 15.67 -27.28
N TYR A 372 12.75 15.89 -25.97
CA TYR A 372 11.82 16.90 -25.47
C TYR A 372 12.52 18.26 -25.33
N LEU A 373 12.13 19.22 -26.18
CA LEU A 373 12.68 20.56 -26.24
C LEU A 373 11.79 21.53 -25.44
N ILE A 374 12.12 21.70 -24.17
CA ILE A 374 11.34 22.49 -23.21
C ILE A 374 11.64 23.98 -23.44
N CYS A 375 10.64 24.77 -23.80
CA CYS A 375 10.76 26.22 -23.98
C CYS A 375 9.59 26.96 -23.32
N ASP A 376 9.75 28.26 -23.12
CA ASP A 376 8.66 29.15 -22.74
C ASP A 376 7.96 29.66 -24.00
N MET A 377 6.70 30.10 -23.88
CA MET A 377 5.95 30.66 -24.99
C MET A 377 6.67 31.85 -25.65
N LEU A 378 7.42 32.64 -24.85
CA LEU A 378 8.24 33.75 -25.33
C LEU A 378 9.45 33.32 -26.18
N ASP A 379 9.81 32.04 -26.14
CA ASP A 379 11.01 31.46 -26.77
C ASP A 379 10.68 30.60 -28.00
N MET A 380 9.40 30.46 -28.34
CA MET A 380 8.91 29.58 -29.41
C MET A 380 9.50 29.86 -30.79
N ASP A 381 9.68 31.13 -31.16
CA ASP A 381 10.29 31.45 -32.45
C ASP A 381 11.81 31.19 -32.44
N ALA A 382 12.44 31.26 -31.27
CA ALA A 382 13.88 31.16 -31.11
C ALA A 382 14.38 29.71 -31.09
N ILE A 383 13.52 28.72 -30.82
CA ILE A 383 13.91 27.30 -30.79
C ILE A 383 14.16 26.71 -32.18
N LYS A 384 13.58 27.30 -33.23
CA LYS A 384 13.55 26.72 -34.58
C LYS A 384 14.91 26.21 -35.10
N PRO A 385 16.04 26.94 -34.97
CA PRO A 385 17.34 26.43 -35.42
C PRO A 385 17.80 25.15 -34.70
N LEU A 386 17.47 25.02 -33.41
CA LEU A 386 17.79 23.82 -32.63
C LEU A 386 16.82 22.68 -32.95
N GLU A 387 15.54 22.99 -33.12
CA GLU A 387 14.51 22.03 -33.53
C GLU A 387 14.84 21.41 -34.90
N ASP A 388 15.09 22.25 -35.92
CA ASP A 388 15.47 21.82 -37.26
C ASP A 388 16.74 20.95 -37.22
N TYR A 389 17.75 21.34 -36.45
CA TYR A 389 18.99 20.56 -36.32
C TYR A 389 18.78 19.19 -35.67
N LEU A 390 17.97 19.11 -34.61
CA LEU A 390 17.66 17.83 -33.96
C LEU A 390 16.90 16.91 -34.92
N PHE A 391 15.91 17.45 -35.63
CA PHE A 391 15.12 16.71 -36.60
C PHE A 391 15.97 16.19 -37.77
N ASP A 392 16.80 17.05 -38.36
CA ASP A 392 17.70 16.69 -39.47
C ASP A 392 18.74 15.62 -39.08
N ASN A 393 19.02 15.44 -37.79
CA ASN A 393 19.88 14.39 -37.26
C ASN A 393 19.12 13.12 -36.82
N GLY A 394 17.84 12.99 -37.17
CA GLY A 394 17.04 11.77 -36.98
C GLY A 394 16.37 11.64 -35.61
N TYR A 395 16.22 12.75 -34.88
CA TYR A 395 15.50 12.78 -33.60
C TYR A 395 14.10 13.36 -33.80
N GLU A 396 13.09 12.73 -33.20
CA GLU A 396 11.75 13.31 -33.14
C GLU A 396 11.74 14.40 -32.06
N VAL A 397 11.35 15.63 -32.38
CA VAL A 397 11.36 16.74 -31.43
C VAL A 397 9.93 17.00 -30.94
N VAL A 398 9.75 16.99 -29.63
CA VAL A 398 8.49 17.38 -28.99
C VAL A 398 8.68 18.68 -28.24
N ILE A 399 7.68 19.56 -28.30
CA ILE A 399 7.66 20.89 -27.67
C ILE A 399 6.47 21.00 -26.71
N PRO A 400 6.50 21.88 -25.70
CA PRO A 400 5.38 22.05 -24.78
C PRO A 400 4.11 22.55 -25.49
N ILE A 401 2.96 22.09 -25.02
CA ILE A 401 1.67 22.66 -25.39
C ILE A 401 1.42 23.90 -24.50
N PHE A 402 0.94 24.99 -25.10
CA PHE A 402 0.65 26.25 -24.40
C PHE A 402 -0.84 26.61 -24.37
N ASP A 403 -1.68 25.84 -25.05
CA ASP A 403 -3.12 26.06 -25.17
C ASP A 403 -3.87 24.91 -24.50
N GLY A 404 -4.84 25.22 -23.63
CA GLY A 404 -5.57 24.25 -22.82
C GLY A 404 -5.64 24.62 -21.33
N GLU A 405 -6.25 23.73 -20.54
CA GLU A 405 -6.31 23.85 -19.08
C GLU A 405 -4.93 23.60 -18.46
N GLU A 406 -4.60 24.29 -17.36
CA GLU A 406 -3.29 24.19 -16.72
C GLU A 406 -2.96 22.76 -16.22
N SER A 407 -3.99 22.00 -15.84
CA SER A 407 -3.85 20.58 -15.48
C SER A 407 -3.34 19.74 -16.63
N ASP A 408 -3.92 19.95 -17.81
CA ASP A 408 -3.68 19.15 -19.01
C ASP A 408 -2.30 19.48 -19.58
N ILE A 409 -1.92 20.76 -19.58
CA ILE A 409 -0.58 21.22 -19.96
C ILE A 409 0.49 20.61 -19.03
N ARG A 410 0.18 20.51 -17.74
CA ARG A 410 1.09 19.91 -16.76
C ARG A 410 1.20 18.40 -16.93
N GLU A 411 0.09 17.72 -17.22
CA GLU A 411 0.07 16.28 -17.48
C GLU A 411 0.85 15.94 -18.76
N ASP A 412 0.63 16.69 -19.85
CA ASP A 412 1.38 16.56 -21.10
C ASP A 412 2.89 16.81 -20.89
N HIS A 413 3.26 17.84 -20.12
CA HIS A 413 4.65 18.11 -19.79
C HIS A 413 5.31 16.91 -19.06
N ILE A 414 4.58 16.30 -18.14
CA ILE A 414 5.02 15.13 -17.37
C ILE A 414 5.14 13.91 -18.28
N GLU A 415 4.16 13.65 -19.16
CA GLU A 415 4.21 12.54 -20.13
C GLU A 415 5.36 12.67 -21.13
N ASN A 416 5.60 13.87 -21.64
CA ASN A 416 6.75 14.16 -22.52
C ASN A 416 8.09 13.95 -21.80
N LEU A 417 8.16 14.33 -20.53
CA LEU A 417 9.29 14.02 -19.67
C LEU A 417 9.41 12.52 -19.35
N LYS A 418 8.35 11.71 -19.39
CA LYS A 418 8.42 10.25 -19.22
C LYS A 418 8.89 9.55 -20.49
N ALA A 419 8.41 9.98 -21.65
CA ALA A 419 8.61 9.31 -22.93
C ALA A 419 9.94 9.62 -23.61
N CYS A 420 10.49 10.83 -23.45
CA CYS A 420 11.68 11.24 -24.20
C CYS A 420 12.97 10.49 -23.80
N LYS A 421 13.93 10.35 -24.71
CA LYS A 421 15.28 9.82 -24.41
C LYS A 421 16.24 10.91 -23.93
N ALA A 422 16.01 12.15 -24.36
CA ALA A 422 16.73 13.33 -23.89
C ALA A 422 15.79 14.51 -23.70
N ALA A 423 16.14 15.40 -22.77
CA ALA A 423 15.40 16.64 -22.55
C ALA A 423 16.37 17.83 -22.55
N ILE A 424 16.02 18.88 -23.28
CA ILE A 424 16.79 20.11 -23.41
C ILE A 424 15.89 21.28 -23.02
N ILE A 425 16.28 22.05 -22.01
CA ILE A 425 15.64 23.32 -21.67
C ILE A 425 16.27 24.41 -22.53
N PHE A 426 15.47 25.05 -23.37
CA PHE A 426 15.86 26.22 -24.15
C PHE A 426 15.60 27.50 -23.35
N TYR A 427 16.63 28.32 -23.17
CA TYR A 427 16.60 29.51 -22.34
C TYR A 427 17.00 30.77 -23.12
N SER A 428 16.00 31.52 -23.60
CA SER A 428 16.15 32.79 -24.32
C SER A 428 15.51 33.95 -23.55
N ASN A 429 14.33 34.42 -23.91
CA ASN A 429 13.60 35.53 -23.30
C ASN A 429 12.87 35.14 -22.01
N ALA A 430 12.74 33.85 -21.72
CA ALA A 430 12.20 33.37 -20.45
C ALA A 430 12.95 33.96 -19.24
N ASN A 431 12.26 34.11 -18.10
CA ASN A 431 12.87 34.64 -16.88
C ASN A 431 13.61 33.55 -16.07
N GLU A 432 14.45 33.96 -15.12
CA GLU A 432 15.26 33.02 -14.31
C GLU A 432 14.39 32.13 -13.41
N LEU A 433 13.22 32.60 -12.95
CA LEU A 433 12.32 31.80 -12.12
C LEU A 433 11.76 30.61 -12.91
N TRP A 434 11.41 30.83 -14.17
CA TRP A 434 10.96 29.79 -15.08
C TRP A 434 12.06 28.74 -15.30
N LEU A 435 13.28 29.18 -15.61
CA LEU A 435 14.42 28.27 -15.78
C LEU A 435 14.65 27.42 -14.53
N ARG A 436 14.64 28.04 -13.34
CA ARG A 436 14.77 27.32 -12.07
C ARG A 436 13.63 26.34 -11.84
N SER A 437 12.42 26.65 -12.31
CA SER A 437 11.31 25.71 -12.24
C SER A 437 11.53 24.49 -13.12
N LYS A 438 11.93 24.69 -14.39
CA LYS A 438 12.21 23.58 -15.31
C LYS A 438 13.42 22.75 -14.89
N MET A 439 14.43 23.37 -14.27
CA MET A 439 15.55 22.65 -13.65
C MET A 439 15.08 21.77 -12.46
N ARG A 440 14.10 22.21 -11.66
CA ARG A 440 13.50 21.35 -10.61
C ARG A 440 12.76 20.16 -11.22
N ASP A 441 12.16 20.30 -12.40
CA ASP A 441 11.51 19.19 -13.08
C ASP A 441 12.53 18.11 -13.47
N PHE A 442 13.78 18.47 -13.83
CA PHE A 442 14.87 17.50 -14.02
C PHE A 442 15.28 16.74 -12.75
N MET A 443 15.07 17.31 -11.56
CA MET A 443 15.28 16.61 -10.30
C MET A 443 14.10 15.68 -9.97
N LYS A 444 12.87 16.09 -10.32
CA LYS A 444 11.65 15.32 -10.09
C LYS A 444 11.44 14.20 -11.11
N ILE A 445 12.11 14.27 -12.26
CA ILE A 445 11.85 13.39 -13.40
C ILE A 445 11.98 11.90 -13.09
N SER A 446 12.84 11.52 -12.13
CA SER A 446 12.95 10.13 -11.67
C SER A 446 11.67 9.64 -10.97
N GLY A 447 10.96 10.52 -10.28
CA GLY A 447 9.69 10.25 -9.62
C GLY A 447 8.48 10.22 -10.56
N TYR A 448 8.64 10.62 -11.82
CA TYR A 448 7.57 10.51 -12.83
C TYR A 448 7.44 9.07 -13.40
N GLY A 449 8.21 8.09 -12.92
CA GLY A 449 8.01 6.69 -13.32
C GLY A 449 8.69 6.28 -14.63
N ARG A 450 9.74 7.01 -15.03
CA ARG A 450 10.65 6.63 -16.13
C ARG A 450 11.31 5.28 -15.85
N THR A 451 11.46 4.46 -16.89
CA THR A 451 12.19 3.18 -16.81
C THR A 451 13.69 3.33 -17.01
N ASP A 452 14.10 4.32 -17.83
CA ASP A 452 15.50 4.64 -18.09
C ASP A 452 15.81 6.09 -17.70
N PRO A 453 17.02 6.37 -17.16
CA PRO A 453 17.47 7.74 -17.00
C PRO A 453 17.54 8.45 -18.36
N LEU A 454 17.38 9.77 -18.38
CA LEU A 454 17.63 10.54 -19.59
C LEU A 454 19.08 10.35 -20.04
N ALA A 455 19.28 10.00 -21.30
CA ALA A 455 20.61 9.89 -21.90
C ALA A 455 21.34 11.24 -21.90
N LEU A 456 20.57 12.33 -22.00
CA LEU A 456 21.03 13.70 -21.95
C LEU A 456 20.01 14.61 -21.24
N LYS A 457 20.51 15.40 -20.28
CA LYS A 457 19.85 16.59 -19.72
C LYS A 457 20.64 17.81 -20.17
N GLY A 458 20.03 18.71 -20.93
CA GLY A 458 20.69 19.89 -21.48
C GLY A 458 20.02 21.19 -21.06
N VAL A 459 20.79 22.25 -20.93
CA VAL A 459 20.29 23.64 -20.91
C VAL A 459 20.95 24.40 -22.05
N PHE A 460 20.16 24.74 -23.06
CA PHE A 460 20.59 25.55 -24.20
C PHE A 460 20.39 27.03 -23.89
N ILE A 461 21.48 27.78 -23.76
CA ILE A 461 21.44 29.22 -23.49
C ILE A 461 21.54 29.97 -24.80
N ALA A 462 20.48 30.71 -25.14
CA ALA A 462 20.39 31.53 -26.34
C ALA A 462 20.43 33.04 -26.00
N GLN A 463 20.58 33.88 -27.03
CA GLN A 463 20.37 35.33 -26.93
C GLN A 463 18.94 35.65 -26.43
N PRO A 464 18.68 36.82 -25.81
CA PRO A 464 19.62 37.91 -25.55
C PRO A 464 20.59 37.57 -24.40
N ASP A 465 21.84 38.01 -24.53
CA ASP A 465 22.87 37.89 -23.50
C ASP A 465 22.54 38.77 -22.28
N ASN A 466 22.80 38.25 -21.08
CA ASN A 466 22.69 38.99 -19.84
C ASN A 466 23.65 38.43 -18.76
N ALA A 467 23.88 39.21 -17.70
CA ALA A 467 24.83 38.85 -16.65
C ALA A 467 24.50 37.52 -15.95
N SER A 468 23.23 37.14 -15.85
CA SER A 468 22.83 35.85 -15.26
C SER A 468 23.21 34.68 -16.18
N LYS A 469 22.96 34.79 -17.49
CA LYS A 469 23.32 33.77 -18.50
C LYS A 469 24.81 33.55 -18.62
N GLN A 470 25.62 34.62 -18.59
CA GLN A 470 27.09 34.51 -18.64
C GLN A 470 27.67 33.75 -17.44
N ARG A 471 26.98 33.78 -16.30
CA ARG A 471 27.41 33.13 -15.05
C ARG A 471 26.72 31.80 -14.78
N PHE A 472 25.79 31.39 -15.66
CA PHE A 472 25.02 30.17 -15.45
C PHE A 472 25.91 28.94 -15.60
N ARG A 473 25.92 28.13 -14.54
CA ARG A 473 26.60 26.83 -14.49
C ARG A 473 25.81 25.93 -13.56
N THR A 474 25.73 24.65 -13.90
CA THR A 474 25.04 23.64 -13.08
C THR A 474 25.78 22.31 -13.18
N LEU A 475 25.61 21.47 -12.15
CA LEU A 475 26.08 20.08 -12.15
C LEU A 475 24.95 19.11 -12.57
N GLU A 476 23.73 19.60 -12.72
CA GLU A 476 22.53 18.78 -12.96
C GLU A 476 22.24 18.55 -14.45
N ALA A 477 22.82 19.37 -15.33
CA ALA A 477 22.62 19.33 -16.78
C ALA A 477 23.84 19.85 -17.54
N GLU A 478 24.02 19.39 -18.77
CA GLU A 478 25.04 19.89 -19.69
C GLU A 478 24.64 21.29 -20.18
N VAL A 479 25.52 22.27 -20.01
CA VAL A 479 25.26 23.65 -20.46
C VAL A 479 25.75 23.82 -21.90
N ILE A 480 24.83 24.12 -22.81
CA ILE A 480 25.07 24.32 -24.23
C ILE A 480 24.97 25.83 -24.52
N ASN A 481 26.09 26.46 -24.87
CA ASN A 481 26.15 27.90 -25.05
C ASN A 481 25.95 28.29 -26.52
N GLY A 482 24.73 28.71 -26.85
CA GLY A 482 24.35 29.21 -28.18
C GLY A 482 24.30 30.73 -28.29
N MET A 483 24.85 31.48 -27.33
CA MET A 483 24.76 32.94 -27.33
C MET A 483 25.58 33.60 -28.45
N GLN A 484 26.75 33.05 -28.82
CA GLN A 484 27.62 33.65 -29.84
C GLN A 484 27.38 33.09 -31.23
N SER A 485 27.19 31.77 -31.33
CA SER A 485 26.96 31.03 -32.58
C SER A 485 26.31 29.69 -32.25
N PHE A 486 25.69 29.04 -33.24
CA PHE A 486 25.05 27.75 -33.06
C PHE A 486 26.13 26.66 -32.79
N PRO A 487 26.10 25.96 -31.64
CA PRO A 487 27.23 25.14 -31.18
C PRO A 487 27.16 23.69 -31.72
N GLU A 488 27.25 23.52 -33.04
CA GLU A 488 27.07 22.23 -33.74
C GLU A 488 27.98 21.11 -33.19
N GLU A 489 29.27 21.37 -33.02
CA GLU A 489 30.23 20.35 -32.54
C GLU A 489 29.92 19.88 -31.11
N GLN A 490 29.47 20.81 -30.25
CA GLN A 490 29.06 20.47 -28.88
C GLN A 490 27.78 19.62 -28.90
N LEU A 491 26.79 20.02 -29.71
CA LEU A 491 25.55 19.27 -29.87
C LEU A 491 25.81 17.87 -30.41
N LYS A 492 26.58 17.73 -31.50
CA LYS A 492 26.93 16.44 -32.09
C LYS A 492 27.57 15.48 -31.08
N LYS A 493 28.49 15.98 -30.24
CA LYS A 493 29.11 15.19 -29.17
C LYS A 493 28.08 14.76 -28.12
N LEU A 494 27.18 15.64 -27.70
CA LEU A 494 26.16 15.32 -26.70
C LEU A 494 25.10 14.36 -27.24
N LEU A 495 24.65 14.56 -28.48
CA LEU A 495 23.65 13.73 -29.14
C LEU A 495 24.16 12.31 -29.40
N SER A 496 25.47 12.10 -29.57
CA SER A 496 26.05 10.74 -29.67
C SER A 496 25.81 9.84 -28.45
N ARG A 497 25.36 10.41 -27.33
CA ARG A 497 25.00 9.68 -26.09
C ARG A 497 23.55 9.17 -26.10
N ILE A 498 22.72 9.67 -27.01
CA ILE A 498 21.30 9.35 -27.21
C ILE A 498 21.21 8.34 -28.35
#